data_AF-A4BLC4-F1
#
_entry.id   AF-A4BLC4-F1
#
_cell.length_a   1.000
_cell.length_b   1.000
_cell.length_c   1.000
_cell.angle_alpha   90.00
_cell.angle_beta   90.00
_cell.angle_gamma   90.00
#
_symmetry.space_group_name_H-M   'P 1'
#
loop_
_entity.id
_entity.type
_entity.pdbx_description
1 polymer ?
#
loop_
_entity_poly.entity_id
_entity_poly.type
_entity_poly.pdbx_seq_one_letter_code
_entity_poly.pdbx_strand_id
1 'polypeptide(L)'
;MNPTQDWQGARLYTIGHTTRTLDELLALLRAFGIDVLADIRTIPRSRHNPQFNGDTLPSALRPRGIHYAHLPQLGGLRRTHKDSPNTAWRNKSFRGFADYMLTADFVTGLAELHALLAQGTVALMCAEAVPWRCHRSLVADALTARGAQIEHIIGGSRSTPHRLTSFAKVRGARVTYPGKNTAAEQRAQTEDPLHPTALALRGMRPPRFAEWFEAFAKVIPFQQVSLDARVVTVGRLVERFAAQRGRLYFCVLGSSLLTKGLNHTAPEC
;
A
#
# COMPACT_ATOMS: atom_id res chain seq x y z
N MET A 1 23.90 -1.57 -13.32
CA MET A 1 23.14 -2.17 -12.20
C MET A 1 21.95 -2.90 -12.83
N ASN A 2 21.89 -4.23 -12.69
CA ASN A 2 21.06 -5.09 -13.55
C ASN A 2 19.56 -4.96 -13.18
N PRO A 3 18.69 -4.33 -14.00
CA PRO A 3 17.35 -3.92 -13.55
C PRO A 3 16.30 -5.04 -13.49
N THR A 4 16.61 -6.26 -13.94
CA THR A 4 15.63 -7.34 -14.01
C THR A 4 16.34 -8.65 -13.76
N GLN A 5 16.48 -9.00 -12.49
CA GLN A 5 16.74 -10.39 -12.16
C GLN A 5 15.56 -11.22 -12.68
N ASP A 6 15.83 -12.21 -13.51
CA ASP A 6 14.78 -12.99 -14.15
C ASP A 6 14.15 -13.93 -13.12
N TRP A 7 12.87 -13.68 -12.82
CA TRP A 7 12.07 -14.54 -11.95
C TRP A 7 11.14 -15.45 -12.76
N GLN A 8 11.19 -15.37 -14.09
CA GLN A 8 10.35 -16.19 -14.95
C GLN A 8 10.64 -17.67 -14.71
N GLY A 9 9.57 -18.44 -14.47
CA GLY A 9 9.67 -19.87 -14.19
C GLY A 9 10.20 -20.22 -12.80
N ALA A 10 10.65 -19.26 -11.99
CA ALA A 10 11.04 -19.51 -10.61
C ALA A 10 9.81 -19.92 -9.79
N ARG A 11 9.93 -20.97 -8.98
CA ARG A 11 8.89 -21.40 -8.03
C ARG A 11 9.41 -21.28 -6.61
N LEU A 12 8.65 -20.58 -5.76
CA LEU A 12 8.96 -20.43 -4.34
C LEU A 12 7.73 -20.72 -3.49
N TYR A 13 7.99 -21.10 -2.25
CA TYR A 13 6.96 -21.33 -1.24
C TYR A 13 6.94 -20.22 -0.21
N THR A 14 5.83 -20.08 0.51
CA THR A 14 5.78 -19.31 1.76
C THR A 14 5.21 -20.14 2.87
N ILE A 15 5.69 -19.96 4.09
CA ILE A 15 5.23 -20.69 5.27
C ILE A 15 5.13 -19.77 6.50
N GLY A 16 4.23 -20.13 7.40
CA GLY A 16 4.05 -19.49 8.71
C GLY A 16 4.39 -20.43 9.82
N HIS A 17 5.33 -20.08 10.70
CA HIS A 17 5.66 -20.95 11.82
C HIS A 17 4.53 -21.00 12.87
N THR A 18 3.77 -19.92 13.06
CA THR A 18 2.64 -19.86 14.01
C THR A 18 3.04 -20.30 15.42
N THR A 19 2.19 -21.10 16.08
CA THR A 19 2.44 -21.82 17.32
C THR A 19 2.74 -23.30 17.07
N ARG A 20 3.19 -23.65 15.85
CA ARG A 20 3.56 -25.05 15.55
C ARG A 20 4.71 -25.52 16.42
N THR A 21 4.76 -26.82 16.63
CA THR A 21 5.98 -27.45 17.12
C THR A 21 7.07 -27.39 16.05
N LEU A 22 8.32 -27.56 16.47
CA LEU A 22 9.44 -27.65 15.52
C LEU A 22 9.24 -28.83 14.56
N ASP A 23 8.78 -29.99 15.06
CA ASP A 23 8.57 -31.18 14.23
C ASP A 23 7.47 -31.00 13.19
N GLU A 24 6.39 -30.30 13.51
CA GLU A 24 5.33 -29.94 12.56
C GLU A 24 5.86 -29.04 11.45
N LEU A 25 6.66 -28.01 11.78
CA LEU A 25 7.29 -27.16 10.77
C LEU A 25 8.19 -28.00 9.86
N LEU A 26 9.05 -28.82 10.45
CA LEU A 26 9.99 -29.65 9.69
C LEU A 26 9.30 -30.70 8.82
N ALA A 27 8.18 -31.26 9.27
CA ALA A 27 7.37 -32.17 8.46
C ALA A 27 6.81 -31.47 7.21
N LEU A 28 6.33 -30.23 7.36
CA LEU A 28 5.89 -29.43 6.22
C LEU A 28 7.05 -29.09 5.27
N LEU A 29 8.19 -28.65 5.79
CA LEU A 29 9.36 -28.34 4.95
C LEU A 29 9.81 -29.56 4.13
N ARG A 30 9.84 -30.75 4.75
CA ARG A 30 10.16 -32.00 4.04
C ARG A 30 9.12 -32.38 3.00
N ALA A 31 7.82 -32.25 3.32
CA ALA A 31 6.74 -32.61 2.40
C ALA A 31 6.77 -31.80 1.09
N PHE A 32 7.29 -30.57 1.15
CA PHE A 32 7.44 -29.69 -0.02
C PHE A 32 8.87 -29.66 -0.60
N GLY A 33 9.77 -30.50 -0.08
CA GLY A 33 11.16 -30.57 -0.54
C GLY A 33 11.91 -29.25 -0.39
N ILE A 34 11.69 -28.53 0.71
CA ILE A 34 12.33 -27.22 0.95
C ILE A 34 13.80 -27.43 1.35
N ASP A 35 14.71 -26.91 0.54
CA ASP A 35 16.15 -26.91 0.77
C ASP A 35 16.61 -25.65 1.53
N VAL A 36 15.94 -24.52 1.31
CA VAL A 36 16.28 -23.22 1.92
C VAL A 36 15.07 -22.60 2.62
N LEU A 37 15.21 -22.33 3.91
CA LEU A 37 14.25 -21.53 4.68
C LEU A 37 14.74 -20.09 4.78
N ALA A 38 14.15 -19.22 3.96
CA ALA A 38 14.41 -17.78 3.98
C ALA A 38 13.52 -17.09 5.02
N ASP A 39 14.07 -16.77 6.18
CA ASP A 39 13.37 -16.05 7.22
C ASP A 39 13.30 -14.55 6.91
N ILE A 40 12.09 -14.07 6.61
CA ILE A 40 11.84 -12.67 6.29
C ILE A 40 11.25 -11.91 7.48
N ARG A 41 11.48 -12.36 8.72
CA ARG A 41 11.10 -11.58 9.91
C ARG A 41 12.15 -10.51 10.18
N THR A 42 11.73 -9.28 10.41
CA THR A 42 12.65 -8.18 10.80
C THR A 42 13.42 -8.53 12.08
N ILE A 43 12.71 -9.13 13.05
CA ILE A 43 13.26 -9.57 14.33
C ILE A 43 12.84 -11.02 14.54
N PRO A 44 13.69 -12.02 14.26
CA PRO A 44 13.37 -13.43 14.41
C PRO A 44 13.55 -13.86 15.88
N ARG A 45 12.82 -13.22 16.80
CA ARG A 45 12.88 -13.51 18.24
C ARG A 45 11.50 -13.47 18.86
N SER A 46 11.16 -14.51 19.62
CA SER A 46 9.91 -14.66 20.35
C SER A 46 10.15 -15.38 21.67
N ARG A 47 9.52 -14.89 22.74
CA ARG A 47 9.46 -15.60 24.03
C ARG A 47 8.47 -16.76 24.01
N HIS A 48 7.41 -16.64 23.20
CA HIS A 48 6.36 -17.65 23.12
C HIS A 48 6.74 -18.81 22.21
N ASN A 49 7.54 -18.54 21.16
CA ASN A 49 8.01 -19.56 20.22
C ASN A 49 9.55 -19.55 20.11
N PRO A 50 10.28 -19.85 21.21
CA PRO A 50 11.73 -19.76 21.24
C PRO A 50 12.43 -20.77 20.30
N GLN A 51 11.76 -21.85 19.93
CA GLN A 51 12.24 -22.85 18.95
C GLN A 51 12.42 -22.29 17.53
N PHE A 52 11.77 -21.17 17.23
CA PHE A 52 11.89 -20.48 15.94
C PHE A 52 12.71 -19.20 16.05
N ASN A 53 13.53 -19.02 17.07
CA ASN A 53 14.41 -17.85 17.15
C ASN A 53 15.60 -18.00 16.19
N GLY A 54 16.15 -16.88 15.72
CA GLY A 54 17.29 -16.89 14.80
C GLY A 54 18.58 -17.50 15.40
N ASP A 55 18.67 -17.59 16.72
CA ASP A 55 19.77 -18.25 17.45
C ASP A 55 19.54 -19.76 17.68
N THR A 56 18.31 -20.26 17.52
CA THR A 56 17.96 -21.67 17.79
C THR A 56 17.62 -22.45 16.51
N LEU A 57 16.82 -21.85 15.63
CA LEU A 57 16.29 -22.49 14.43
C LEU A 57 17.37 -23.00 13.46
N PRO A 58 18.49 -22.29 13.19
CA PRO A 58 19.52 -22.78 12.27
C PRO A 58 20.13 -24.12 12.72
N SER A 59 20.36 -24.29 14.03
CA SER A 59 20.89 -25.52 14.61
C SER A 59 19.91 -26.69 14.50
N ALA A 60 18.61 -26.42 14.54
CA ALA A 60 17.56 -27.42 14.34
C ALA A 60 17.43 -27.86 12.87
N LEU A 61 17.70 -26.95 11.92
CA LEU A 61 17.57 -27.20 10.48
C LEU A 61 18.79 -27.92 9.89
N ARG A 62 20.01 -27.62 10.37
CA ARG A 62 21.27 -28.15 9.83
C ARG A 62 21.32 -29.68 9.72
N PRO A 63 20.94 -30.48 10.74
CA PRO A 63 20.97 -31.96 10.65
C PRO A 63 20.02 -32.54 9.60
N ARG A 64 19.10 -31.72 9.07
CA ARG A 64 18.09 -32.11 8.08
C ARG A 64 18.42 -31.59 6.68
N GLY A 65 19.61 -31.01 6.50
CA GLY A 65 20.07 -30.48 5.22
C GLY A 65 19.38 -29.19 4.78
N ILE A 66 18.59 -28.54 5.65
CA ILE A 66 17.87 -27.32 5.30
C ILE A 66 18.76 -26.12 5.63
N HIS A 67 19.11 -25.33 4.62
CA HIS A 67 19.82 -24.07 4.78
C HIS A 67 18.89 -23.00 5.38
N TYR A 68 19.41 -22.21 6.31
CA TYR A 68 18.70 -21.08 6.91
C TYR A 68 19.35 -19.77 6.46
N ALA A 69 18.56 -18.87 5.91
CA ALA A 69 18.99 -17.53 5.54
C ALA A 69 18.05 -16.50 6.18
N HIS A 70 18.60 -15.49 6.86
CA HIS A 70 17.82 -14.39 7.43
C HIS A 70 17.88 -13.16 6.52
N LEU A 71 16.71 -12.70 6.03
CA LEU A 71 16.57 -11.59 5.08
C LEU A 71 15.71 -10.46 5.69
N PRO A 72 16.22 -9.69 6.66
CA PRO A 72 15.47 -8.63 7.34
C PRO A 72 15.02 -7.49 6.41
N GLN A 73 15.65 -7.33 5.24
CA GLN A 73 15.28 -6.40 4.19
C GLN A 73 13.86 -6.72 3.69
N LEU A 74 13.51 -8.01 3.57
CA LEU A 74 12.15 -8.43 3.22
C LEU A 74 11.19 -8.46 4.43
N GLY A 75 11.63 -7.94 5.57
CA GLY A 75 10.90 -7.89 6.82
C GLY A 75 9.92 -6.75 6.98
N GLY A 76 8.86 -7.03 7.73
CA GLY A 76 7.83 -6.09 8.14
C GLY A 76 8.33 -4.97 9.08
N LEU A 77 7.44 -4.44 9.92
CA LEU A 77 7.72 -3.33 10.83
C LEU A 77 8.22 -2.05 10.12
N ARG A 78 7.65 -1.77 8.95
CA ARG A 78 7.95 -0.58 8.14
C ARG A 78 6.97 0.55 8.45
N ARG A 79 7.46 1.79 8.39
CA ARG A 79 6.65 2.99 8.68
C ARG A 79 5.95 3.47 7.43
N THR A 80 4.72 3.93 7.60
CA THR A 80 3.94 4.61 6.55
C THR A 80 4.45 6.03 6.32
N HIS A 81 4.55 6.45 5.07
CA HIS A 81 4.79 7.85 4.71
C HIS A 81 3.48 8.63 4.54
N LYS A 82 3.49 9.94 4.82
CA LYS A 82 2.29 10.79 4.68
C LYS A 82 1.76 10.79 3.24
N ASP A 83 2.68 10.80 2.28
CA ASP A 83 2.39 10.85 0.84
C ASP A 83 2.39 9.44 0.20
N SER A 84 2.04 8.41 1.00
CA SER A 84 1.97 7.02 0.56
C SER A 84 1.07 6.90 -0.68
N PRO A 85 1.57 6.33 -1.80
CA PRO A 85 0.73 6.01 -2.95
C PRO A 85 -0.16 4.78 -2.69
N ASN A 86 0.06 4.07 -1.59
CA ASN A 86 -0.55 2.78 -1.27
C ASN A 86 -1.81 2.93 -0.39
N THR A 87 -2.65 3.90 -0.73
CA THR A 87 -3.77 4.35 0.13
C THR A 87 -4.91 3.33 0.25
N ALA A 88 -4.99 2.32 -0.63
CA ALA A 88 -5.98 1.23 -0.52
C ALA A 88 -5.78 0.39 0.75
N TRP A 89 -4.55 0.30 1.25
CA TRP A 89 -4.28 -0.36 2.53
C TRP A 89 -4.79 0.48 3.69
N ARG A 90 -5.88 0.03 4.34
CA ARG A 90 -6.41 0.66 5.57
C ARG A 90 -5.51 0.41 6.78
N ASN A 91 -4.86 -0.75 6.84
CA ASN A 91 -3.91 -1.10 7.89
C ASN A 91 -2.58 -0.35 7.65
N LYS A 92 -2.14 0.42 8.64
CA LYS A 92 -0.90 1.24 8.54
C LYS A 92 0.34 0.38 8.33
N SER A 93 0.46 -0.77 8.98
CA SER A 93 1.63 -1.65 8.84
C SER A 93 1.76 -2.20 7.41
N PHE A 94 0.65 -2.64 6.81
CA PHE A 94 0.63 -3.06 5.41
C PHE A 94 0.95 -1.92 4.45
N ARG A 95 0.37 -0.73 4.69
CA ARG A 95 0.68 0.47 3.91
C ARG A 95 2.17 0.84 3.99
N GLY A 96 2.73 0.83 5.20
CA GLY A 96 4.14 1.13 5.41
C GLY A 96 5.08 0.11 4.75
N PHE A 97 4.71 -1.18 4.77
CA PHE A 97 5.46 -2.19 4.03
C PHE A 97 5.35 -1.98 2.51
N ALA A 98 4.16 -1.68 1.99
CA ALA A 98 3.97 -1.35 0.58
C ALA A 98 4.75 -0.11 0.13
N ASP A 99 4.89 0.90 0.99
CA ASP A 99 5.75 2.06 0.72
C ASP A 99 7.22 1.65 0.66
N TYR A 100 7.66 0.82 1.62
CA TYR A 100 9.02 0.30 1.68
C TYR A 100 9.39 -0.55 0.46
N MET A 101 8.44 -1.27 -0.14
CA MET A 101 8.67 -2.04 -1.38
C MET A 101 9.14 -1.19 -2.58
N LEU A 102 9.00 0.13 -2.49
CA LEU A 102 9.43 1.08 -3.53
C LEU A 102 10.89 1.53 -3.37
N THR A 103 11.55 1.14 -2.28
CA THR A 103 12.93 1.52 -1.93
C THR A 103 13.98 0.61 -2.57
N ALA A 104 15.23 1.09 -2.63
CA ALA A 104 16.36 0.30 -3.08
C ALA A 104 16.66 -0.89 -2.15
N ASP A 105 16.51 -0.72 -0.83
CA ASP A 105 16.74 -1.78 0.16
C ASP A 105 15.86 -3.00 -0.07
N PHE A 106 14.59 -2.77 -0.43
CA PHE A 106 13.70 -3.88 -0.78
C PHE A 106 14.17 -4.63 -2.03
N VAL A 107 14.67 -3.90 -3.04
CA VAL A 107 15.24 -4.50 -4.26
C VAL A 107 16.51 -5.30 -3.92
N THR A 108 17.36 -4.79 -3.03
CA THR A 108 18.52 -5.54 -2.52
C THR A 108 18.09 -6.84 -1.84
N GLY A 109 17.07 -6.79 -0.98
CA GLY A 109 16.53 -8.00 -0.33
C GLY A 109 15.97 -9.03 -1.32
N LEU A 110 15.37 -8.58 -2.43
CA LEU A 110 14.96 -9.48 -3.51
C LEU A 110 16.15 -10.10 -4.24
N ALA A 111 17.23 -9.34 -4.44
CA ALA A 111 18.43 -9.87 -5.08
C ALA A 111 19.13 -10.93 -4.21
N GLU A 112 19.21 -10.69 -2.90
CA GLU A 112 19.68 -11.68 -1.92
C GLU A 112 18.81 -12.94 -1.95
N LEU A 113 17.48 -12.80 -1.97
CA LEU A 113 16.56 -13.92 -2.08
C LEU A 113 16.75 -14.71 -3.38
N HIS A 114 16.94 -14.03 -4.51
CA HIS A 114 17.12 -14.71 -5.80
C HIS A 114 18.38 -15.56 -5.83
N ALA A 115 19.47 -15.08 -5.23
CA ALA A 115 20.71 -15.84 -5.12
C ALA A 115 20.53 -17.17 -4.37
N LEU A 116 19.54 -17.28 -3.47
CA LEU A 116 19.23 -18.52 -2.76
C LEU A 116 18.58 -19.59 -3.67
N LEU A 117 18.02 -19.21 -4.82
CA LEU A 117 17.42 -20.17 -5.76
C LEU A 117 18.47 -21.14 -6.35
N ALA A 118 19.74 -20.73 -6.40
CA ALA A 118 20.84 -21.60 -6.81
C ALA A 118 21.14 -22.72 -5.79
N GLN A 119 20.60 -22.61 -4.56
CA GLN A 119 20.81 -23.58 -3.48
C GLN A 119 19.65 -24.58 -3.35
N GLY A 120 18.60 -24.46 -4.18
CA GLY A 120 17.46 -25.38 -4.20
C GLY A 120 16.11 -24.70 -3.98
N THR A 121 15.16 -25.47 -3.47
CA THR A 121 13.77 -25.04 -3.27
C THR A 121 13.67 -24.11 -2.07
N VAL A 122 13.19 -22.88 -2.29
CA VAL A 122 13.14 -21.83 -1.26
C VAL A 122 11.73 -21.67 -0.68
N ALA A 123 11.63 -21.59 0.65
CA ALA A 123 10.43 -21.14 1.36
C ALA A 123 10.66 -19.85 2.17
N LEU A 124 9.81 -18.85 1.96
CA LEU A 124 9.75 -17.60 2.71
C LEU A 124 8.99 -17.80 4.02
N MET A 125 9.65 -17.64 5.16
CA MET A 125 9.06 -17.84 6.49
C MET A 125 8.66 -16.51 7.18
N CYS A 126 7.47 -16.50 7.78
CA CYS A 126 6.97 -15.45 8.69
C CYS A 126 6.37 -16.10 9.96
N ALA A 127 5.92 -15.29 10.92
CA ALA A 127 5.26 -15.77 12.13
C ALA A 127 3.77 -16.11 11.94
N GLU A 128 3.06 -15.40 11.08
CA GLU A 128 1.61 -15.52 10.91
C GLU A 128 1.20 -16.80 10.18
N ALA A 129 0.03 -17.36 10.51
CA ALA A 129 -0.48 -18.59 9.91
C ALA A 129 -0.83 -18.39 8.45
N VAL A 130 -1.59 -17.32 8.20
CA VAL A 130 -2.22 -17.07 6.91
C VAL A 130 -1.54 -15.92 6.18
N PRO A 131 -1.24 -16.08 4.88
CA PRO A 131 -0.44 -15.09 4.16
C PRO A 131 -1.12 -13.71 4.09
N TRP A 132 -2.45 -13.65 3.97
CA TRP A 132 -3.21 -12.39 3.87
C TRP A 132 -3.21 -11.53 5.15
N ARG A 133 -2.65 -12.04 6.26
CA ARG A 133 -2.47 -11.28 7.51
C ARG A 133 -1.00 -10.93 7.80
N CYS A 134 -0.05 -11.38 6.99
CA CYS A 134 1.38 -11.03 7.12
C CYS A 134 1.91 -10.30 5.87
N HIS A 135 2.97 -9.51 6.05
CA HIS A 135 3.69 -8.82 4.97
C HIS A 135 4.25 -9.78 3.91
N ARG A 136 4.40 -11.08 4.21
CA ARG A 136 4.83 -12.08 3.23
C ARG A 136 3.92 -12.16 2.01
N SER A 137 2.64 -11.80 2.13
CA SER A 137 1.75 -11.69 0.96
C SER A 137 2.16 -10.55 0.03
N LEU A 138 2.69 -9.44 0.54
CA LEU A 138 3.18 -8.32 -0.26
C LEU A 138 4.54 -8.63 -0.90
N VAL A 139 5.39 -9.42 -0.22
CA VAL A 139 6.59 -10.00 -0.86
C VAL A 139 6.18 -10.93 -2.00
N ALA A 140 5.17 -11.77 -1.79
CA ALA A 140 4.62 -12.65 -2.83
C ALA A 140 4.02 -11.87 -4.01
N ASP A 141 3.33 -10.74 -3.74
CA ASP A 141 2.84 -9.85 -4.81
C ASP A 141 4.01 -9.34 -5.67
N ALA A 142 5.09 -8.88 -5.04
CA ALA A 142 6.28 -8.38 -5.74
C ALA A 142 6.99 -9.46 -6.57
N LEU A 143 7.08 -10.68 -6.05
CA LEU A 143 7.69 -11.81 -6.78
C LEU A 143 6.81 -12.24 -7.96
N THR A 144 5.49 -12.32 -7.75
CA THR A 144 4.53 -12.69 -8.80
C THR A 144 4.51 -11.64 -9.92
N ALA A 145 4.57 -10.35 -9.58
CA ALA A 145 4.69 -9.27 -10.55
C ALA A 145 5.99 -9.33 -11.38
N ARG A 146 7.00 -10.07 -10.93
CA ARG A 146 8.26 -10.30 -11.64
C ARG A 146 8.27 -11.62 -12.43
N GLY A 147 7.23 -12.45 -12.34
CA GLY A 147 7.11 -13.72 -13.06
C GLY A 147 7.30 -14.99 -12.23
N ALA A 148 7.58 -14.87 -10.93
CA ALA A 148 7.70 -16.04 -10.05
C ALA A 148 6.33 -16.68 -9.78
N GLN A 149 6.29 -18.01 -9.68
CA GLN A 149 5.17 -18.77 -9.15
C GLN A 149 5.32 -18.90 -7.63
N ILE A 150 4.37 -18.36 -6.87
CA ILE A 150 4.38 -18.43 -5.41
C ILE A 150 3.27 -19.34 -4.90
N GLU A 151 3.63 -20.27 -4.01
CA GLU A 151 2.72 -21.23 -3.39
C GLU A 151 2.74 -21.06 -1.87
N HIS A 152 1.57 -21.05 -1.23
CA HIS A 152 1.46 -20.87 0.23
C HIS A 152 1.23 -22.21 0.94
N ILE A 153 2.16 -22.59 1.81
CA ILE A 153 2.04 -23.73 2.71
C ILE A 153 1.30 -23.26 3.97
N ILE A 154 0.03 -23.64 4.08
CA ILE A 154 -0.83 -23.27 5.23
C ILE A 154 -0.96 -24.44 6.22
N GLY A 155 -1.01 -25.69 5.73
CA GLY A 155 -1.10 -26.90 6.54
C GLY A 155 -1.35 -28.15 5.68
N GLY A 156 -1.05 -29.33 6.24
CA GLY A 156 -1.16 -30.60 5.50
C GLY A 156 -0.18 -30.70 4.32
N SER A 157 -0.50 -31.55 3.35
CA SER A 157 0.30 -31.80 2.14
C SER A 157 -0.13 -30.97 0.92
N ARG A 158 -0.85 -29.86 1.13
CA ARG A 158 -1.35 -29.00 0.04
C ARG A 158 -0.86 -27.56 0.19
N SER A 159 -0.47 -26.96 -0.92
CA SER A 159 -0.25 -25.53 -1.03
C SER A 159 -1.40 -24.86 -1.76
N THR A 160 -1.51 -23.54 -1.62
CA THR A 160 -2.44 -22.72 -2.39
C THR A 160 -1.68 -21.69 -3.21
N PRO A 161 -1.95 -21.54 -4.51
CA PRO A 161 -1.26 -20.57 -5.35
C PRO A 161 -1.56 -19.15 -4.86
N HIS A 162 -0.53 -18.32 -4.84
CA HIS A 162 -0.67 -16.91 -4.56
C HIS A 162 -1.48 -16.22 -5.65
N ARG A 163 -2.41 -15.37 -5.24
CA ARG A 163 -3.12 -14.47 -6.13
C ARG A 163 -2.74 -13.06 -5.75
N LEU A 164 -2.38 -12.26 -6.77
CA LEU A 164 -2.12 -10.84 -6.57
C LEU A 164 -3.27 -10.21 -5.79
N THR A 165 -2.92 -9.38 -4.81
CA THR A 165 -3.89 -8.57 -4.08
C THR A 165 -4.80 -7.83 -5.07
N SER A 166 -6.12 -7.93 -4.89
CA SER A 166 -7.10 -7.53 -5.92
C SER A 166 -7.03 -6.08 -6.39
N PHE A 167 -6.55 -5.17 -5.54
CA PHE A 167 -6.36 -3.76 -5.84
C PHE A 167 -4.90 -3.38 -6.12
N ALA A 168 -4.01 -4.36 -6.26
CA ALA A 168 -2.64 -4.14 -6.69
C ALA A 168 -2.60 -3.64 -8.14
N LYS A 169 -1.69 -2.72 -8.40
CA LYS A 169 -1.35 -2.21 -9.74
C LYS A 169 0.11 -2.52 -10.01
N VAL A 170 0.33 -3.28 -11.08
CA VAL A 170 1.67 -3.67 -11.52
C VAL A 170 2.11 -2.77 -12.67
N ARG A 171 3.32 -2.20 -12.57
CA ARG A 171 3.99 -1.45 -13.64
C ARG A 171 5.43 -1.94 -13.74
N GLY A 172 5.72 -2.78 -14.75
CA GLY A 172 6.97 -3.54 -14.79
C GLY A 172 7.14 -4.37 -13.51
N ALA A 173 8.29 -4.28 -12.85
CA ALA A 173 8.57 -4.99 -11.60
C ALA A 173 7.98 -4.31 -10.34
N ARG A 174 7.34 -3.13 -10.46
CA ARG A 174 6.83 -2.37 -9.32
C ARG A 174 5.36 -2.68 -9.06
N VAL A 175 5.02 -2.93 -7.80
CA VAL A 175 3.66 -3.12 -7.32
C VAL A 175 3.27 -1.95 -6.42
N THR A 176 2.13 -1.32 -6.70
CA THR A 176 1.51 -0.31 -5.83
C THR A 176 0.07 -0.65 -5.53
N TYR A 177 -0.50 -0.03 -4.51
CA TYR A 177 -1.86 -0.30 -4.02
C TYR A 177 -2.66 1.01 -3.92
N PRO A 178 -2.90 1.70 -5.04
CA PRO A 178 -3.61 2.96 -5.02
C PRO A 178 -5.05 2.76 -4.55
N GLY A 179 -5.50 3.64 -3.66
CA GLY A 179 -6.92 3.74 -3.32
C GLY A 179 -7.74 4.12 -4.55
N LYS A 180 -9.07 3.95 -4.46
CA LYS A 180 -9.95 4.54 -5.45
C LYS A 180 -9.73 6.05 -5.41
N ASN A 181 -9.16 6.63 -6.48
CA ASN A 181 -9.19 8.07 -6.64
C ASN A 181 -10.66 8.49 -6.50
N THR A 182 -10.91 9.52 -5.70
CA THR A 182 -12.22 10.16 -5.73
C THR A 182 -12.51 10.65 -7.15
N ALA A 183 -13.78 10.67 -7.57
CA ALA A 183 -14.15 11.19 -8.89
C ALA A 183 -13.62 12.63 -9.11
N ALA A 184 -13.42 13.37 -8.03
CA ALA A 184 -12.76 14.68 -8.02
C ALA A 184 -11.26 14.61 -8.38
N GLU A 185 -10.49 13.69 -7.81
CA GLU A 185 -9.06 13.50 -8.13
C GLU A 185 -8.83 13.01 -9.56
N GLN A 186 -9.74 12.19 -10.10
CA GLN A 186 -9.68 11.76 -11.51
C GLN A 186 -9.95 12.93 -12.46
N ARG A 187 -10.99 13.73 -12.20
CA ARG A 187 -11.32 14.92 -12.99
C ARG A 187 -10.20 15.97 -12.95
N ALA A 188 -9.60 16.17 -11.79
CA ALA A 188 -8.51 17.12 -11.59
C ALA A 188 -7.19 16.72 -12.30
N GLN A 189 -7.02 15.44 -12.65
CA GLN A 189 -5.84 14.95 -13.40
C GLN A 189 -6.06 15.02 -14.93
N THR A 190 -7.31 14.99 -15.38
CA THR A 190 -7.67 15.07 -16.80
C THR A 190 -7.84 16.50 -17.32
N GLU A 191 -7.95 17.49 -16.43
CA GLU A 191 -8.12 18.90 -16.79
C GLU A 191 -6.77 19.63 -16.67
N ASP A 192 -6.12 19.86 -17.82
CA ASP A 192 -4.81 20.51 -18.01
C ASP A 192 -4.60 21.82 -17.20
N PRO A 193 -5.61 22.72 -17.05
CA PRO A 193 -5.43 23.94 -16.26
C PRO A 193 -5.38 23.72 -14.75
N LEU A 194 -5.95 22.62 -14.25
CA LEU A 194 -6.09 22.34 -12.81
C LEU A 194 -5.03 21.37 -12.31
N HIS A 195 -4.29 20.71 -13.21
CA HIS A 195 -3.27 19.73 -12.85
C HIS A 195 -2.20 20.29 -11.88
N PRO A 196 -1.64 21.52 -12.06
CA PRO A 196 -0.66 22.08 -11.12
C PRO A 196 -1.27 22.34 -9.74
N THR A 197 -2.51 22.84 -9.69
CA THR A 197 -3.23 23.11 -8.45
C THR A 197 -3.60 21.82 -7.72
N ALA A 198 -4.07 20.79 -8.43
CA ALA A 198 -4.38 19.49 -7.88
C ALA A 198 -3.13 18.78 -7.31
N LEU A 199 -1.97 18.95 -7.96
CA LEU A 199 -0.70 18.45 -7.47
C LEU A 199 -0.27 19.19 -6.18
N ALA A 200 -0.43 20.52 -6.15
CA ALA A 200 -0.10 21.36 -4.99
C ALA A 200 -1.00 21.11 -3.77
N LEU A 201 -2.23 20.63 -4.00
CA LEU A 201 -3.20 20.33 -2.93
C LEU A 201 -3.23 18.83 -2.54
N ARG A 202 -2.43 18.00 -3.18
CA ARG A 202 -2.36 16.54 -2.92
C ARG A 202 -1.90 16.27 -1.48
N GLY A 203 -2.65 15.44 -0.76
CA GLY A 203 -2.34 15.11 0.64
C GLY A 203 -2.94 16.07 1.68
N MET A 204 -3.54 17.19 1.26
CA MET A 204 -4.40 17.96 2.15
C MET A 204 -5.64 17.14 2.47
N ARG A 205 -5.83 16.77 3.74
CA ARG A 205 -7.13 16.29 4.19
C ARG A 205 -8.10 17.45 4.06
N PRO A 206 -9.22 17.33 3.33
CA PRO A 206 -10.26 18.33 3.42
C PRO A 206 -10.62 18.43 4.90
N PRO A 207 -10.44 19.59 5.54
CA PRO A 207 -10.88 19.76 6.90
C PRO A 207 -12.37 19.41 6.99
N ARG A 208 -12.78 18.79 8.10
CA ARG A 208 -14.21 18.49 8.37
C ARG A 208 -14.91 19.81 8.66
N PHE A 209 -15.18 20.59 7.62
CA PHE A 209 -16.03 21.77 7.71
C PHE A 209 -17.40 21.41 7.18
N ALA A 210 -18.43 21.99 7.80
CA ALA A 210 -19.82 21.76 7.42
C ALA A 210 -20.12 22.26 6.01
N GLU A 211 -19.37 23.26 5.50
CA GLU A 211 -19.69 23.99 4.28
C GLU A 211 -18.47 24.26 3.39
N TRP A 212 -18.69 24.30 2.07
CA TRP A 212 -17.67 24.56 1.05
C TRP A 212 -16.94 25.90 1.23
N PHE A 213 -17.62 26.90 1.80
CA PHE A 213 -17.03 28.22 2.06
C PHE A 213 -15.88 28.17 3.07
N GLU A 214 -16.02 27.40 4.16
CA GLU A 214 -14.97 27.21 5.16
C GLU A 214 -13.76 26.46 4.59
N ALA A 215 -14.02 25.50 3.69
CA ALA A 215 -12.98 24.77 2.99
C ALA A 215 -12.15 25.70 2.09
N PHE A 216 -12.80 26.62 1.37
CA PHE A 216 -12.12 27.59 0.49
C PHE A 216 -11.44 28.75 1.23
N ALA A 217 -12.08 29.30 2.27
CA ALA A 217 -11.57 30.47 3.00
C ALA A 217 -10.29 30.19 3.83
N LYS A 218 -10.01 28.91 4.12
CA LYS A 218 -8.83 28.48 4.91
C LYS A 218 -7.72 27.84 4.08
N VAL A 219 -7.85 27.74 2.76
CA VAL A 219 -6.70 27.38 1.89
C VAL A 219 -5.75 28.57 1.88
N ILE A 220 -4.47 28.31 2.12
CA ILE A 220 -3.39 29.27 2.39
C ILE A 220 -3.33 30.48 1.41
N PRO A 221 -3.68 30.40 0.11
CA PRO A 221 -3.67 31.58 -0.77
C PRO A 221 -4.65 32.68 -0.37
N PHE A 222 -5.71 32.37 0.39
CA PHE A 222 -6.73 33.36 0.76
C PHE A 222 -6.44 34.04 2.10
N GLN A 223 -5.53 33.52 2.92
CA GLN A 223 -5.18 34.16 4.19
C GLN A 223 -4.43 35.49 4.05
N GLN A 224 -3.94 35.82 2.84
CA GLN A 224 -3.16 37.03 2.56
C GLN A 224 -3.94 38.14 1.82
N VAL A 225 -5.25 37.99 1.62
CA VAL A 225 -6.09 38.98 0.92
C VAL A 225 -7.27 39.41 1.79
N SER A 226 -7.70 40.67 1.61
CA SER A 226 -8.83 41.28 2.32
C SER A 226 -10.14 40.52 2.05
N LEU A 227 -11.11 40.64 2.97
CA LEU A 227 -12.40 39.97 2.86
C LEU A 227 -13.10 40.29 1.52
N ASP A 228 -13.03 41.54 1.06
CA ASP A 228 -13.60 41.97 -0.22
C ASP A 228 -12.93 41.31 -1.42
N ALA A 229 -11.59 41.19 -1.40
CA ALA A 229 -10.84 40.49 -2.44
C ALA A 229 -11.18 38.99 -2.49
N ARG A 230 -11.48 38.38 -1.32
CA ARG A 230 -11.98 36.99 -1.26
C ARG A 230 -13.35 36.88 -1.92
N VAL A 231 -14.28 37.77 -1.59
CA VAL A 231 -15.65 37.77 -2.13
C VAL A 231 -15.64 37.94 -3.66
N VAL A 232 -14.84 38.87 -4.19
CA VAL A 232 -14.70 39.08 -5.64
C VAL A 232 -14.12 37.86 -6.35
N THR A 233 -13.12 37.21 -5.75
CA THR A 233 -12.48 36.03 -6.36
C THR A 233 -13.42 34.81 -6.38
N VAL A 234 -14.15 34.58 -5.29
CA VAL A 234 -15.18 33.54 -5.23
C VAL A 234 -16.31 33.84 -6.22
N GLY A 235 -16.74 35.11 -6.31
CA GLY A 235 -17.75 35.55 -7.29
C GLY A 235 -17.34 35.23 -8.73
N ARG A 236 -16.11 35.58 -9.12
CA ARG A 236 -15.58 35.26 -10.46
C ARG A 236 -15.48 33.76 -10.72
N LEU A 237 -15.09 32.97 -9.72
CA LEU A 237 -15.06 31.51 -9.83
C LEU A 237 -16.48 30.96 -10.05
N VAL A 238 -17.46 31.43 -9.29
CA VAL A 238 -18.87 31.03 -9.42
C VAL A 238 -19.42 31.44 -10.80
N GLU A 239 -19.18 32.66 -11.26
CA GLU A 239 -19.60 33.11 -12.60
C GLU A 239 -18.99 32.27 -13.71
N ARG A 240 -17.68 32.00 -13.63
CA ARG A 240 -16.96 31.22 -14.65
C ARG A 240 -17.41 29.76 -14.69
N PHE A 241 -17.73 29.18 -13.53
CA PHE A 241 -18.28 27.82 -13.43
C PHE A 241 -19.78 27.75 -13.79
N ALA A 242 -20.57 28.77 -13.46
CA ALA A 242 -21.99 28.84 -13.78
C ALA A 242 -22.23 29.02 -15.29
N ALA A 243 -21.38 29.80 -15.96
CA ALA A 243 -21.43 30.01 -17.41
C ALA A 243 -21.16 28.72 -18.21
N GLN A 244 -20.41 27.76 -17.66
CA GLN A 244 -20.11 26.49 -18.31
C GLN A 244 -21.16 25.38 -18.10
N ARG A 245 -22.13 25.55 -17.20
CA ARG A 245 -23.02 24.44 -16.78
C ARG A 245 -24.53 24.70 -16.71
N GLY A 246 -25.03 25.86 -17.14
CA GLY A 246 -26.48 26.03 -17.37
C GLY A 246 -27.39 25.71 -16.16
N ARG A 247 -27.10 26.29 -14.97
CA ARG A 247 -27.85 26.22 -13.68
C ARG A 247 -27.86 24.81 -13.01
N LEU A 248 -27.85 24.59 -11.69
CA LEU A 248 -28.12 25.35 -10.45
C LEU A 248 -27.36 24.63 -9.29
N TYR A 249 -26.81 25.35 -8.32
CA TYR A 249 -26.54 24.80 -6.98
C TYR A 249 -27.17 25.74 -5.96
N PHE A 250 -28.24 25.30 -5.29
CA PHE A 250 -28.79 26.00 -4.13
C PHE A 250 -29.32 25.03 -3.08
N CYS A 251 -28.76 25.15 -1.87
CA CYS A 251 -29.37 25.07 -0.52
C CYS A 251 -28.18 24.84 0.45
N VAL A 252 -27.95 25.60 1.52
CA VAL A 252 -28.85 26.38 2.38
C VAL A 252 -28.08 27.59 2.92
N LEU A 253 -28.58 28.81 2.74
CA LEU A 253 -28.07 29.99 3.43
C LEU A 253 -29.22 30.70 4.12
N GLY A 254 -29.05 30.94 5.42
CA GLY A 254 -29.98 31.64 6.28
C GLY A 254 -30.28 33.07 5.81
N SER A 255 -31.36 33.60 6.37
CA SER A 255 -32.10 34.83 6.07
C SER A 255 -31.33 36.16 6.01
N SER A 256 -30.01 36.20 6.24
CA SER A 256 -29.24 37.46 6.34
C SER A 256 -28.77 38.03 5.00
N LEU A 257 -28.81 37.25 3.92
CA LEU A 257 -28.38 37.71 2.58
C LEU A 257 -29.55 38.22 1.71
N LEU A 258 -30.79 37.79 2.00
CA LEU A 258 -32.01 38.34 1.38
C LEU A 258 -32.24 39.80 1.78
N THR A 259 -31.97 40.16 3.03
CA THR A 259 -32.15 41.51 3.58
C THR A 259 -31.16 42.55 3.05
N LYS A 260 -30.07 42.12 2.39
CA LYS A 260 -29.07 43.02 1.79
C LYS A 260 -29.26 43.25 0.29
N GLY A 261 -30.33 42.73 -0.31
CA GLY A 261 -30.68 42.99 -1.71
C GLY A 261 -29.73 42.38 -2.76
N LEU A 262 -28.91 41.40 -2.38
CA LEU A 262 -27.90 40.77 -3.25
C LEU A 262 -28.40 39.50 -3.96
N ASN A 263 -29.68 39.14 -3.79
CA ASN A 263 -30.37 38.07 -4.50
C ASN A 263 -31.74 38.56 -4.98
N HIS A 264 -32.10 38.25 -6.23
CA HIS A 264 -33.47 38.34 -6.71
C HIS A 264 -34.07 36.94 -6.78
N THR A 265 -35.34 36.79 -6.40
CA THR A 265 -36.09 35.56 -6.61
C THR A 265 -36.23 35.29 -8.11
N ALA A 266 -36.13 34.03 -8.51
CA ALA A 266 -36.42 33.62 -9.88
C ALA A 266 -37.86 34.07 -10.24
N PRO A 267 -38.14 34.49 -11.49
CA PRO A 267 -39.51 34.66 -11.93
C PRO A 267 -40.20 33.29 -11.83
N GLU A 268 -41.42 33.29 -11.29
CA GLU A 268 -42.29 32.11 -11.28
C GLU A 268 -42.47 31.59 -12.71
N CYS A 269 -42.60 30.26 -12.82
CA CYS A 269 -42.45 29.45 -14.02
C CYS A 269 -43.21 29.95 -15.26
#